data_AF-A0A6G4ZNT9-F1
#
_entry.id   AF-A0A6G4ZNT9-F1
#
_cell.length_a   1.000
_cell.length_b   1.000
_cell.length_c   1.000
_cell.angle_alpha   90.00
_cell.angle_beta   90.00
_cell.angle_gamma   90.00
#
_symmetry.space_group_name_H-M   'P 1'
#
loop_
_entity.id
_entity.type
_entity.pdbx_description
1 polymer ?
#
loop_
_entity_poly.entity_id
_entity_poly.type
_entity_poly.pdbx_seq_one_letter_code
_entity_poly.pdbx_strand_id
1 'polypeptide(L)'
;PEEMEASKYVGQGFQPPAEKDAIEFSKKHKDKIAKRGEQFFMDNFGLKVKATNVVGSGDGVEVFVHCDDHDIVFNASIPFDKSIIESDSSLRSEDKGDDMSTLVGTVLSGFEYRAQKEKYDNLYKFLKENEKKYQYTGFTKEAINKTQNSGYENEYFYIVANIPTLQEYRKYYEPLIKKNNLNFKKGMKQARKGVGYKAAIEVHTTLFSRSSNFSKDKKLDDVLDLSESTKKLHLNFENTKIFLQLAKSTISTNRVNYSDNESIRIEVE
;
A
#
# COMPACT_ATOMS: atom_id res chain seq x y z
N PRO A 1 12.94 -19.98 -6.47
CA PRO A 1 12.15 -20.26 -7.71
C PRO A 1 11.72 -18.91 -8.28
N GLU A 2 11.54 -18.76 -9.60
CA GLU A 2 11.13 -17.47 -10.17
C GLU A 2 9.74 -17.05 -9.67
N GLU A 3 8.78 -17.97 -9.69
CA GLU A 3 7.46 -17.81 -9.09
C GLU A 3 7.23 -18.79 -7.93
N MET A 4 6.30 -18.45 -7.04
CA MET A 4 5.77 -19.39 -6.07
C MET A 4 4.34 -19.04 -5.64
N GLU A 5 3.68 -20.00 -4.99
CA GLU A 5 2.37 -19.80 -4.36
C GLU A 5 2.35 -18.56 -3.47
N ALA A 6 1.46 -17.60 -3.76
CA ALA A 6 1.37 -16.33 -3.04
C ALA A 6 1.08 -16.53 -1.55
N SER A 7 0.31 -17.58 -1.21
CA SER A 7 0.02 -17.98 0.18
C SER A 7 1.26 -18.42 0.98
N LYS A 8 2.36 -18.78 0.31
CA LYS A 8 3.62 -19.21 0.93
C LYS A 8 4.74 -18.18 0.76
N TYR A 9 4.48 -17.11 0.03
CA TYR A 9 5.43 -16.05 -0.20
C TYR A 9 5.47 -15.11 1.00
N VAL A 10 6.66 -14.88 1.54
CA VAL A 10 6.93 -14.03 2.72
C VAL A 10 8.06 -13.03 2.47
N GLY A 11 8.38 -12.75 1.19
CA GLY A 11 9.42 -11.79 0.79
C GLY A 11 10.74 -12.41 0.31
N GLN A 12 10.84 -13.74 0.24
CA GLN A 12 12.06 -14.42 -0.19
C GLN A 12 12.40 -14.14 -1.66
N GLY A 13 13.59 -13.60 -1.92
CA GLY A 13 14.06 -13.31 -3.28
C GLY A 13 13.68 -11.93 -3.81
N PHE A 14 12.91 -11.13 -3.05
CA PHE A 14 12.56 -9.76 -3.43
C PHE A 14 13.81 -8.90 -3.59
N GLN A 15 13.97 -8.30 -4.77
CA GLN A 15 15.08 -7.42 -5.09
C GLN A 15 14.71 -6.51 -6.26
N PRO A 16 14.44 -5.21 -6.02
CA PRO A 16 14.34 -4.23 -7.09
C PRO A 16 15.59 -4.24 -7.98
N PRO A 17 15.51 -3.79 -9.24
CA PRO A 17 16.69 -3.63 -10.10
C PRO A 17 17.76 -2.80 -9.39
N ALA A 18 18.94 -3.37 -9.19
CA ALA A 18 20.00 -2.73 -8.42
C ALA A 18 21.38 -3.23 -8.84
N GLU A 19 22.38 -2.38 -8.68
CA GLU A 19 23.78 -2.75 -8.82
C GLU A 19 24.21 -3.70 -7.69
N LYS A 20 25.22 -4.55 -7.94
CA LYS A 20 25.67 -5.54 -6.94
C LYS A 20 26.23 -4.89 -5.68
N ASP A 21 26.95 -3.79 -5.85
CA ASP A 21 27.54 -3.01 -4.75
C ASP A 21 26.45 -2.25 -3.97
N ALA A 22 25.39 -1.77 -4.62
CA ALA A 22 24.20 -1.22 -3.97
C ALA A 22 23.51 -2.25 -3.05
N ILE A 23 23.36 -3.49 -3.54
CA ILE A 23 22.82 -4.61 -2.74
C ILE A 23 23.72 -4.91 -1.55
N GLU A 24 25.04 -4.97 -1.73
CA GLU A 24 25.98 -5.20 -0.63
C GLU A 24 25.97 -4.06 0.40
N PHE A 25 25.93 -2.81 -0.07
CA PHE A 25 25.88 -1.61 0.75
C PHE A 25 24.62 -1.60 1.64
N SER A 26 23.45 -1.91 1.09
CA SER A 26 22.19 -1.98 1.84
C SER A 26 22.25 -2.98 3.00
N LYS A 27 22.92 -4.13 2.81
CA LYS A 27 23.10 -5.15 3.84
C LYS A 27 24.07 -4.68 4.92
N LYS A 28 25.18 -4.07 4.53
CA LYS A 28 26.24 -3.59 5.44
C LYS A 28 25.76 -2.45 6.34
N HIS A 29 24.90 -1.57 5.83
CA HIS A 29 24.45 -0.37 6.52
C HIS A 29 22.98 -0.39 6.92
N LYS A 30 22.37 -1.58 6.98
CA LYS A 30 20.94 -1.82 7.17
C LYS A 30 20.32 -0.97 8.29
N ASP A 31 20.88 -1.01 9.49
CA ASP A 31 20.29 -0.32 10.65
C ASP A 31 20.36 1.21 10.54
N LYS A 32 21.44 1.73 9.92
CA LYS A 32 21.58 3.18 9.71
C LYS A 32 20.61 3.65 8.63
N ILE A 33 20.53 2.95 7.52
CA ILE A 33 19.60 3.26 6.42
C ILE A 33 18.15 3.18 6.91
N ALA A 34 17.79 2.14 7.68
CA ALA A 34 16.46 1.98 8.28
C ALA A 34 16.06 3.21 9.13
N LYS A 35 16.95 3.65 10.04
CA LYS A 35 16.72 4.84 10.88
C LYS A 35 16.53 6.11 10.04
N ARG A 36 17.29 6.27 8.95
CA ARG A 36 17.16 7.41 8.06
C ARG A 36 15.83 7.40 7.30
N GLY A 37 15.36 6.22 6.86
CA GLY A 37 14.01 6.05 6.32
C GLY A 37 12.93 6.43 7.33
N GLU A 38 13.01 5.93 8.56
CA GLU A 38 12.05 6.28 9.62
C GLU A 38 12.05 7.79 9.93
N GLN A 39 13.23 8.41 9.98
CA GLN A 39 13.38 9.86 10.16
C GLN A 39 12.78 10.66 9.01
N PHE A 40 12.92 10.21 7.76
CA PHE A 40 12.33 10.89 6.61
C PHE A 40 10.81 11.03 6.76
N PHE A 41 10.12 9.95 7.17
CA PHE A 41 8.66 10.00 7.34
C PHE A 41 8.26 10.89 8.52
N MET A 42 9.04 10.92 9.59
CA MET A 42 8.82 11.86 10.70
C MET A 42 8.99 13.32 10.25
N ASP A 43 10.09 13.64 9.55
CA ASP A 43 10.43 15.01 9.16
C ASP A 43 9.47 15.61 8.12
N ASN A 44 8.88 14.76 7.26
CA ASN A 44 8.03 15.19 6.15
C ASN A 44 6.54 15.02 6.40
N PHE A 45 6.14 13.99 7.13
CA PHE A 45 4.74 13.64 7.34
C PHE A 45 4.29 13.72 8.80
N GLY A 46 5.21 13.83 9.76
CA GLY A 46 4.88 13.88 11.19
C GLY A 46 4.34 12.54 11.72
N LEU A 47 4.67 11.43 11.05
CA LEU A 47 4.16 10.09 11.35
C LEU A 47 5.30 9.17 11.77
N LYS A 48 5.05 8.36 12.81
CA LYS A 48 5.95 7.30 13.23
C LYS A 48 5.77 6.09 12.33
N VAL A 49 6.83 5.68 11.67
CA VAL A 49 6.87 4.46 10.86
C VAL A 49 7.96 3.53 11.38
N LYS A 50 7.90 2.27 10.99
CA LYS A 50 8.92 1.27 11.27
C LYS A 50 9.46 0.72 9.95
N ALA A 51 10.78 0.68 9.80
CA ALA A 51 11.40 0.03 8.65
C ALA A 51 11.10 -1.49 8.68
N THR A 52 10.63 -2.01 7.55
CA THR A 52 10.27 -3.41 7.35
C THR A 52 11.23 -4.12 6.41
N ASN A 53 11.87 -3.39 5.49
CA ASN A 53 12.92 -3.91 4.62
C ASN A 53 13.89 -2.81 4.19
N VAL A 54 15.13 -3.20 3.91
CA VAL A 54 16.17 -2.33 3.34
C VAL A 54 16.87 -3.13 2.25
N VAL A 55 16.85 -2.60 1.03
CA VAL A 55 17.37 -3.29 -0.16
C VAL A 55 18.22 -2.32 -0.99
N GLY A 56 19.10 -2.86 -1.84
CA GLY A 56 19.70 -2.07 -2.91
C GLY A 56 18.63 -1.73 -3.95
N SER A 57 18.68 -0.54 -4.54
CA SER A 57 17.74 -0.09 -5.58
C SER A 57 18.47 0.91 -6.47
N GLY A 58 18.53 0.66 -7.78
CA GLY A 58 19.42 1.39 -8.69
C GLY A 58 20.88 1.29 -8.26
N ASP A 59 21.56 2.44 -8.20
CA ASP A 59 22.90 2.63 -7.65
C ASP A 59 22.89 2.98 -6.14
N GLY A 60 21.71 3.10 -5.53
CA GLY A 60 21.48 3.49 -4.14
C GLY A 60 20.82 2.40 -3.30
N VAL A 61 19.96 2.82 -2.38
CA VAL A 61 19.21 1.94 -1.47
C VAL A 61 17.75 2.37 -1.39
N GLU A 62 16.89 1.48 -0.94
CA GLU A 62 15.48 1.76 -0.73
C GLU A 62 15.00 1.19 0.60
N VAL A 63 14.23 1.99 1.33
CA VAL A 63 13.68 1.63 2.64
C VAL A 63 12.18 1.44 2.53
N PHE A 64 11.72 0.23 2.82
CA PHE A 64 10.30 -0.06 2.99
C PHE A 64 9.92 0.17 4.44
N VAL A 65 8.77 0.81 4.66
CA VAL A 65 8.26 1.14 5.99
C VAL A 65 6.80 0.73 6.13
N HIS A 66 6.41 0.47 7.37
CA HIS A 66 5.01 0.31 7.77
C HIS A 66 4.66 1.37 8.82
N CYS A 67 3.54 2.04 8.61
CA CYS A 67 2.93 2.98 9.53
C CYS A 67 1.73 2.32 10.20
N ASP A 68 1.64 2.48 11.52
CA ASP A 68 0.44 2.25 12.32
C ASP A 68 0.47 3.27 13.46
N ASP A 69 0.13 4.51 13.12
CA ASP A 69 0.25 5.67 14.01
C ASP A 69 -1.05 6.48 14.00
N HIS A 70 -1.68 6.65 15.18
CA HIS A 70 -2.99 7.30 15.31
C HIS A 70 -4.07 6.72 14.36
N ASP A 71 -4.15 5.39 14.21
CA ASP A 71 -5.04 4.68 13.27
C ASP A 71 -4.77 4.99 11.78
N ILE A 72 -3.68 5.69 11.45
CA ILE A 72 -3.22 5.89 10.08
C ILE A 72 -2.28 4.73 9.74
N VAL A 73 -2.72 3.90 8.80
CA VAL A 73 -2.04 2.65 8.45
C VAL A 73 -1.66 2.64 6.98
N PHE A 74 -0.38 2.41 6.67
CA PHE A 74 0.09 2.25 5.28
C PHE A 74 1.46 1.60 5.20
N ASN A 75 1.80 1.09 4.02
CA ASN A 75 3.12 0.69 3.62
C ASN A 75 3.62 1.62 2.50
N ALA A 76 4.88 2.00 2.58
CA ALA A 76 5.52 2.90 1.63
C ALA A 76 6.99 2.52 1.46
N SER A 77 7.64 3.07 0.43
CA SER A 77 9.09 3.02 0.30
C SER A 77 9.66 4.37 -0.12
N ILE A 78 10.95 4.57 0.17
CA ILE A 78 11.69 5.79 -0.18
C ILE A 78 13.11 5.39 -0.62
N PRO A 79 13.53 5.70 -1.86
CA PRO A 79 14.91 5.53 -2.28
C PRO A 79 15.83 6.61 -1.71
N PHE A 80 17.10 6.26 -1.53
CA PHE A 80 18.17 7.16 -1.12
C PHE A 80 19.49 6.82 -1.83
N ASP A 81 20.31 7.84 -2.06
CA ASP A 81 21.71 7.65 -2.39
C ASP A 81 22.47 7.01 -1.23
N LYS A 82 23.61 6.36 -1.53
CA LYS A 82 24.50 5.78 -0.51
C LYS A 82 24.99 6.81 0.51
N SER A 83 25.09 8.09 0.13
CA SER A 83 25.48 9.19 1.02
C SER A 83 24.51 9.45 2.18
N ILE A 84 23.32 8.81 2.19
CA ILE A 84 22.36 8.90 3.30
C ILE A 84 22.94 8.50 4.66
N ILE A 85 24.01 7.70 4.65
CA ILE A 85 24.72 7.26 5.86
C ILE A 85 25.74 8.28 6.38
N GLU A 86 25.98 9.39 5.68
CA GLU A 86 27.05 10.33 6.04
C GLU A 86 26.62 11.33 7.11
N SER A 87 25.32 11.57 7.27
CA SER A 87 24.76 12.57 8.17
C SER A 87 23.46 12.10 8.82
N ASP A 88 23.17 12.62 10.01
CA ASP A 88 21.88 12.48 10.71
C ASP A 88 21.04 13.78 10.65
N SER A 89 21.43 14.74 9.80
CA SER A 89 20.70 15.99 9.57
C SER A 89 19.26 15.76 9.11
N SER A 90 18.41 16.78 9.28
CA SER A 90 17.01 16.71 8.85
C SER A 90 16.89 16.30 7.38
N LEU A 91 15.89 15.47 7.12
CA LEU A 91 15.50 14.96 5.80
C LEU A 91 14.22 15.64 5.30
N ARG A 92 13.89 16.81 5.85
CA ARG A 92 12.76 17.60 5.40
C ARG A 92 12.95 18.00 3.94
N SER A 93 12.06 17.51 3.09
CA SER A 93 12.08 17.72 1.65
C SER A 93 11.31 18.99 1.27
N GLU A 94 11.83 19.67 0.26
CA GLU A 94 11.17 20.75 -0.47
C GLU A 94 10.79 20.33 -1.89
N ASP A 95 10.85 19.02 -2.18
CA ASP A 95 10.51 18.44 -3.47
C ASP A 95 9.02 18.66 -3.80
N LYS A 96 8.79 19.04 -5.06
CA LYS A 96 7.48 19.35 -5.64
C LYS A 96 7.20 18.47 -6.87
N GLY A 97 8.06 17.51 -7.15
CA GLY A 97 7.95 16.60 -8.28
C GLY A 97 6.84 15.56 -8.11
N ASP A 98 6.65 14.79 -9.17
CA ASP A 98 5.61 13.76 -9.26
C ASP A 98 5.91 12.58 -8.32
N ASP A 99 7.18 12.27 -8.05
CA ASP A 99 7.57 11.18 -7.14
C ASP A 99 7.16 11.50 -5.69
N MET A 100 7.46 12.71 -5.22
CA MET A 100 7.00 13.17 -3.91
C MET A 100 5.48 13.22 -3.84
N SER A 101 4.82 13.67 -4.91
CA SER A 101 3.37 13.63 -5.00
C SER A 101 2.88 12.19 -4.84
N THR A 102 3.43 11.24 -5.60
CA THR A 102 3.10 9.81 -5.49
C THR A 102 3.20 9.31 -4.05
N LEU A 103 4.29 9.64 -3.35
CA LEU A 103 4.47 9.27 -1.95
C LEU A 103 3.44 9.91 -1.01
N VAL A 104 3.04 11.16 -1.24
CA VAL A 104 1.95 11.79 -0.48
C VAL A 104 0.65 10.99 -0.62
N GLY A 105 0.36 10.45 -1.80
CA GLY A 105 -0.86 9.67 -2.08
C GLY A 105 -0.84 8.34 -1.36
N THR A 106 0.31 7.67 -1.42
CA THR A 106 0.62 6.48 -0.61
C THR A 106 0.35 6.74 0.87
N VAL A 107 0.82 7.86 1.44
CA VAL A 107 0.53 8.21 2.85
C VAL A 107 -0.96 8.51 3.08
N LEU A 108 -1.60 9.25 2.17
CA LEU A 108 -3.01 9.64 2.29
C LEU A 108 -3.98 8.47 2.20
N SER A 109 -3.60 7.35 1.57
CA SER A 109 -4.39 6.12 1.62
C SER A 109 -4.60 5.62 3.06
N GLY A 110 -3.64 5.84 3.97
CA GLY A 110 -3.79 5.50 5.39
C GLY A 110 -4.72 6.47 6.12
N PHE A 111 -4.73 7.74 5.72
CA PHE A 111 -5.73 8.70 6.21
C PHE A 111 -7.13 8.34 5.72
N GLU A 112 -7.23 7.85 4.48
CA GLU A 112 -8.48 7.38 3.90
C GLU A 112 -9.03 6.18 4.67
N TYR A 113 -8.17 5.20 4.93
CA TYR A 113 -8.51 4.07 5.80
C TYR A 113 -9.08 4.55 7.13
N ARG A 114 -8.37 5.44 7.84
CA ARG A 114 -8.85 5.99 9.12
C ARG A 114 -10.20 6.71 8.99
N ALA A 115 -10.41 7.47 7.92
CA ALA A 115 -11.62 8.26 7.71
C ALA A 115 -12.87 7.37 7.59
N GLN A 116 -12.72 6.20 6.95
CA GLN A 116 -13.80 5.26 6.66
C GLN A 116 -13.56 3.87 7.28
N LYS A 117 -12.80 3.79 8.39
CA LYS A 117 -12.25 2.57 8.98
C LYS A 117 -13.24 1.42 9.09
N GLU A 118 -14.41 1.68 9.66
CA GLU A 118 -15.47 0.68 9.85
C GLU A 118 -15.91 0.02 8.53
N LYS A 119 -15.98 0.78 7.44
CA LYS A 119 -16.36 0.25 6.12
C LYS A 119 -15.26 -0.64 5.53
N TYR A 120 -14.00 -0.22 5.67
CA TYR A 120 -12.86 -1.02 5.24
C TYR A 120 -12.69 -2.29 6.07
N ASP A 121 -12.91 -2.21 7.39
CA ASP A 121 -12.88 -3.38 8.28
C ASP A 121 -14.00 -4.37 7.94
N ASN A 122 -15.19 -3.88 7.58
CA ASN A 122 -16.29 -4.72 7.10
C ASN A 122 -15.96 -5.40 5.75
N LEU A 123 -15.33 -4.68 4.81
CA LEU A 123 -14.85 -5.27 3.56
C LEU A 123 -13.80 -6.35 3.80
N TYR A 124 -12.82 -6.08 4.68
CA TYR A 124 -11.79 -7.05 5.07
C TYR A 124 -12.42 -8.31 5.65
N LYS A 125 -13.34 -8.14 6.62
CA LYS A 125 -14.03 -9.25 7.27
C LYS A 125 -14.79 -10.10 6.25
N PHE A 126 -15.55 -9.46 5.36
CA PHE A 126 -16.27 -10.14 4.31
C PHE A 126 -15.35 -10.96 3.40
N LEU A 127 -14.26 -10.39 2.92
CA LEU A 127 -13.30 -11.10 2.06
C LEU A 127 -12.70 -12.30 2.81
N LYS A 128 -12.29 -12.10 4.06
CA LYS A 128 -11.74 -13.18 4.89
C LYS A 128 -12.70 -14.34 5.11
N GLU A 129 -13.96 -14.05 5.42
CA GLU A 129 -14.99 -15.06 5.66
C GLU A 129 -15.35 -15.86 4.39
N ASN A 130 -15.11 -15.27 3.21
CA ASN A 130 -15.51 -15.85 1.92
C ASN A 130 -14.37 -16.53 1.14
N GLU A 131 -13.15 -16.57 1.66
CA GLU A 131 -11.99 -17.25 1.03
C GLU A 131 -12.31 -18.69 0.60
N LYS A 132 -12.95 -19.46 1.48
CA LYS A 132 -13.30 -20.86 1.21
C LYS A 132 -14.43 -20.98 0.20
N LYS A 133 -15.40 -20.06 0.22
CA LYS A 133 -16.53 -20.10 -0.71
C LYS A 133 -16.05 -19.89 -2.14
N TYR A 134 -15.24 -18.86 -2.38
CA TYR A 134 -14.77 -18.49 -3.72
C TYR A 134 -13.38 -19.02 -4.07
N GLN A 135 -12.78 -19.82 -3.18
CA GLN A 135 -11.51 -20.51 -3.41
C GLN A 135 -10.35 -19.56 -3.74
N TYR A 136 -10.13 -18.54 -2.91
CA TYR A 136 -8.99 -17.63 -3.02
C TYR A 136 -8.19 -17.50 -1.73
N THR A 137 -7.04 -16.85 -1.83
CA THR A 137 -6.20 -16.37 -0.73
C THR A 137 -5.79 -14.93 -1.01
N GLY A 138 -5.34 -14.24 0.03
CA GLY A 138 -4.63 -12.97 -0.10
C GLY A 138 -3.10 -13.15 -0.13
N PHE A 139 -2.39 -12.03 -0.19
CA PHE A 139 -0.97 -11.96 0.19
C PHE A 139 -0.78 -12.33 1.66
N THR A 140 0.43 -12.76 2.01
CA THR A 140 0.82 -12.84 3.43
C THR A 140 1.15 -11.45 3.97
N LYS A 141 0.89 -11.22 5.27
CA LYS A 141 1.28 -9.97 5.94
C LYS A 141 2.77 -9.67 5.83
N GLU A 142 3.60 -10.71 5.86
CA GLU A 142 5.05 -10.56 5.76
C GLU A 142 5.49 -10.13 4.35
N ALA A 143 4.86 -10.68 3.31
CA ALA A 143 5.09 -10.24 1.94
C ALA A 143 4.70 -8.77 1.74
N ILE A 144 3.52 -8.36 2.23
CA ILE A 144 3.07 -6.95 2.16
C ILE A 144 4.12 -6.05 2.80
N ASN A 145 4.47 -6.34 4.06
CA ASN A 145 5.40 -5.52 4.81
C ASN A 145 6.77 -5.40 4.16
N LYS A 146 7.29 -6.46 3.54
CA LYS A 146 8.65 -6.45 2.99
C LYS A 146 8.76 -5.96 1.55
N THR A 147 7.65 -5.96 0.80
CA THR A 147 7.71 -5.88 -0.67
C THR A 147 6.72 -4.90 -1.29
N GLN A 148 5.66 -4.51 -0.57
CA GLN A 148 4.66 -3.59 -1.09
C GLN A 148 4.82 -2.18 -0.50
N ASN A 149 4.49 -1.17 -1.31
CA ASN A 149 4.71 0.25 -1.02
C ASN A 149 3.59 1.17 -1.55
N SER A 150 2.42 0.59 -1.87
CA SER A 150 1.33 1.30 -2.55
C SER A 150 0.36 2.04 -1.63
N GLY A 151 0.58 1.99 -0.31
CA GLY A 151 -0.24 2.68 0.68
C GLY A 151 -0.84 1.73 1.70
N TYR A 152 -2.05 2.01 2.16
CA TYR A 152 -2.82 1.08 2.96
C TYR A 152 -3.01 -0.20 2.16
N GLU A 153 -2.53 -1.30 2.73
CA GLU A 153 -2.67 -2.62 2.15
C GLU A 153 -2.82 -3.66 3.26
N ASN A 154 -3.75 -4.58 3.05
CA ASN A 154 -3.89 -5.79 3.85
C ASN A 154 -3.83 -7.01 2.93
N GLU A 155 -4.04 -8.21 3.48
CA GLU A 155 -3.96 -9.46 2.73
C GLU A 155 -4.81 -9.47 1.46
N TYR A 156 -5.94 -8.75 1.43
CA TYR A 156 -6.94 -8.88 0.36
C TYR A 156 -7.09 -7.65 -0.53
N PHE A 157 -6.68 -6.46 -0.10
CA PHE A 157 -6.83 -5.25 -0.90
C PHE A 157 -5.89 -4.13 -0.46
N TYR A 158 -5.66 -3.19 -1.38
CA TYR A 158 -5.01 -1.91 -1.12
C TYR A 158 -5.91 -0.73 -1.50
N ILE A 159 -5.61 0.44 -0.94
CA ILE A 159 -6.30 1.70 -1.22
C ILE A 159 -5.35 2.63 -1.99
N VAL A 160 -5.83 3.17 -3.10
CA VAL A 160 -5.16 4.23 -3.85
C VAL A 160 -5.86 5.55 -3.55
N ALA A 161 -5.08 6.58 -3.22
CA ALA A 161 -5.54 7.95 -3.08
C ALA A 161 -4.71 8.87 -3.98
N ASN A 162 -5.30 9.35 -5.07
CA ASN A 162 -4.60 10.25 -6.01
C ASN A 162 -4.51 11.69 -5.49
N ILE A 163 -3.45 12.39 -5.86
CA ILE A 163 -2.73 13.27 -4.92
C ILE A 163 -3.01 14.77 -5.02
N PRO A 164 -3.01 15.44 -3.85
CA PRO A 164 -2.56 16.82 -3.65
C PRO A 164 -1.08 16.91 -3.20
N THR A 165 -0.33 17.91 -3.64
CA THR A 165 1.12 18.13 -3.37
C THR A 165 1.54 18.02 -1.89
N LEU A 166 2.84 17.85 -1.60
CA LEU A 166 3.37 17.85 -0.21
C LEU A 166 3.01 19.13 0.56
N GLN A 167 2.93 20.28 -0.12
CA GLN A 167 2.48 21.53 0.48
C GLN A 167 1.01 21.47 0.92
N GLU A 168 0.14 20.89 0.08
CA GLU A 168 -1.26 20.67 0.41
C GLU A 168 -1.42 19.63 1.55
N TYR A 169 -0.59 18.58 1.58
CA TYR A 169 -0.52 17.64 2.71
C TYR A 169 -0.27 18.38 4.03
N ARG A 170 0.82 19.15 4.11
CA ARG A 170 1.22 19.90 5.31
C ARG A 170 0.12 20.90 5.74
N LYS A 171 -0.55 21.52 4.78
CA LYS A 171 -1.61 22.51 5.03
C LYS A 171 -2.91 21.87 5.54
N TYR A 172 -3.34 20.77 4.93
CA TYR A 172 -4.71 20.26 5.11
C TYR A 172 -4.81 18.95 5.88
N TYR A 173 -3.79 18.08 5.80
CA TYR A 173 -3.85 16.71 6.31
C TYR A 173 -2.97 16.50 7.55
N GLU A 174 -1.75 17.02 7.57
CA GLU A 174 -0.85 16.92 8.73
C GLU A 174 -1.51 17.41 10.05
N PRO A 175 -2.29 18.51 10.08
CA PRO A 175 -2.95 18.97 11.31
C PRO A 175 -4.02 17.99 11.84
N LEU A 176 -4.43 16.99 11.04
CA LEU A 176 -5.45 16.03 11.39
C LEU A 176 -4.92 14.86 12.23
N ILE A 177 -3.61 14.55 12.17
CA ILE A 177 -3.00 13.37 12.79
C ILE A 177 -3.43 13.19 14.26
N LYS A 178 -3.32 14.28 15.04
CA LYS A 178 -3.61 14.30 16.48
C LYS A 178 -5.07 14.58 16.83
N LYS A 179 -5.97 14.67 15.86
CA LYS A 179 -7.40 14.92 16.11
C LYS A 179 -8.09 13.64 16.59
N ASN A 180 -9.10 13.80 17.43
CA ASN A 180 -10.03 12.70 17.76
C ASN A 180 -10.85 12.28 16.53
N ASN A 181 -11.50 11.12 16.59
CA ASN A 181 -12.19 10.52 15.44
C ASN A 181 -13.25 11.43 14.81
N LEU A 182 -14.03 12.16 15.62
CA LEU A 182 -15.05 13.08 15.12
C LEU A 182 -14.43 14.24 14.33
N ASN A 183 -13.40 14.87 14.90
CA ASN A 183 -12.72 16.01 14.30
C ASN A 183 -11.85 15.59 13.11
N PHE A 184 -11.27 14.40 13.14
CA PHE A 184 -10.53 13.81 12.03
C PHE A 184 -11.45 13.63 10.82
N LYS A 185 -12.61 12.96 10.98
CA LYS A 185 -13.57 12.74 9.88
C LYS A 185 -14.10 14.06 9.30
N LYS A 186 -14.42 15.04 10.14
CA LYS A 186 -14.82 16.39 9.69
C LYS A 186 -13.67 17.09 8.96
N GLY A 187 -12.46 17.00 9.49
CA GLY A 187 -11.24 17.55 8.91
C GLY A 187 -10.94 16.97 7.53
N MET A 188 -11.05 15.64 7.35
CA MET A 188 -10.88 14.97 6.06
C MET A 188 -11.84 15.52 4.99
N LYS A 189 -13.11 15.75 5.35
CA LYS A 189 -14.08 16.37 4.43
C LYS A 189 -13.68 17.78 4.02
N GLN A 190 -13.11 18.57 4.94
CA GLN A 190 -12.62 19.91 4.64
C GLN A 190 -11.31 19.91 3.85
N ALA A 191 -10.40 18.97 4.15
CA ALA A 191 -9.16 18.79 3.42
C ALA A 191 -9.42 18.47 1.94
N ARG A 192 -10.35 17.53 1.67
CA ARG A 192 -10.80 17.21 0.30
C ARG A 192 -11.37 18.44 -0.43
N LYS A 193 -12.17 19.27 0.25
CA LYS A 193 -12.65 20.56 -0.31
C LYS A 193 -11.50 21.51 -0.59
N GLY A 194 -10.54 21.62 0.33
CA GLY A 194 -9.37 22.49 0.21
C GLY A 194 -8.50 22.19 -1.00
N VAL A 195 -8.49 20.93 -1.44
CA VAL A 195 -7.77 20.47 -2.65
C VAL A 195 -8.67 20.30 -3.87
N GLY A 196 -9.92 20.79 -3.80
CA GLY A 196 -10.87 20.74 -4.92
C GLY A 196 -11.31 19.34 -5.33
N TYR A 197 -11.29 18.37 -4.41
CA TYR A 197 -11.65 16.97 -4.67
C TYR A 197 -10.87 16.32 -5.82
N LYS A 198 -9.61 16.73 -6.06
CA LYS A 198 -8.75 16.14 -7.10
C LYS A 198 -8.50 14.63 -6.93
N ALA A 199 -8.63 14.14 -5.70
CA ALA A 199 -8.38 12.74 -5.38
C ALA A 199 -9.51 11.82 -5.87
N ALA A 200 -9.17 10.90 -6.77
CA ALA A 200 -9.91 9.66 -6.96
C ALA A 200 -9.44 8.65 -5.91
N ILE A 201 -10.39 8.00 -5.22
CA ILE A 201 -10.10 6.93 -4.28
C ILE A 201 -10.55 5.62 -4.90
N GLU A 202 -9.66 4.65 -4.92
CA GLU A 202 -9.94 3.32 -5.46
C GLU A 202 -9.49 2.26 -4.46
N VAL A 203 -10.26 1.19 -4.38
CA VAL A 203 -9.92 -0.04 -3.65
C VAL A 203 -9.72 -1.12 -4.69
N HIS A 204 -8.57 -1.80 -4.64
CA HIS A 204 -8.25 -2.88 -5.56
C HIS A 204 -7.95 -4.13 -4.74
N THR A 205 -8.69 -5.21 -4.99
CA THR A 205 -8.41 -6.47 -4.29
C THR A 205 -7.25 -7.22 -4.93
N THR A 206 -6.46 -7.91 -4.12
CA THR A 206 -5.29 -8.69 -4.54
C THR A 206 -5.50 -10.18 -4.23
N LEU A 207 -6.51 -10.78 -4.88
CA LEU A 207 -6.92 -12.15 -4.62
C LEU A 207 -6.21 -13.15 -5.53
N PHE A 208 -5.66 -14.20 -4.96
CA PHE A 208 -5.02 -15.30 -5.68
C PHE A 208 -5.91 -16.54 -5.64
N SER A 209 -6.25 -17.09 -6.80
CA SER A 209 -7.01 -18.34 -6.90
C SER A 209 -6.27 -19.48 -6.21
N ARG A 210 -6.98 -20.33 -5.45
CA ARG A 210 -6.44 -21.60 -4.90
C ARG A 210 -6.38 -22.72 -5.94
N SER A 211 -6.99 -22.54 -7.11
CA SER A 211 -6.95 -23.51 -8.19
C SER A 211 -5.61 -23.45 -8.94
N SER A 212 -4.93 -24.59 -9.05
CA SER A 212 -3.73 -24.76 -9.86
C SER A 212 -4.00 -24.66 -11.37
N ASN A 213 -5.25 -24.87 -11.80
CA ASN A 213 -5.68 -24.81 -13.19
C ASN A 213 -6.50 -23.53 -13.45
N PHE A 214 -6.00 -22.38 -12.99
CA PHE A 214 -6.64 -21.08 -13.16
C PHE A 214 -6.87 -20.76 -14.64
N SER A 215 -8.08 -20.33 -14.99
CA SER A 215 -8.37 -19.62 -16.23
C SER A 215 -9.43 -18.57 -15.96
N LYS A 216 -9.38 -17.45 -16.70
CA LYS A 216 -10.32 -16.34 -16.52
C LYS A 216 -11.76 -16.80 -16.72
N ASP A 217 -12.03 -17.55 -17.78
CA ASP A 217 -13.37 -18.05 -18.12
C ASP A 217 -13.96 -18.94 -17.01
N LYS A 218 -13.14 -19.83 -16.42
CA LYS A 218 -13.59 -20.75 -15.37
C LYS A 218 -13.87 -20.04 -14.04
N LYS A 219 -13.34 -18.84 -13.85
CA LYS A 219 -13.44 -18.08 -12.61
C LYS A 219 -14.30 -16.83 -12.73
N LEU A 220 -14.80 -16.52 -13.91
CA LEU A 220 -15.62 -15.32 -14.14
C LEU A 220 -16.89 -15.34 -13.30
N ASP A 221 -17.64 -16.44 -13.29
CA ASP A 221 -18.87 -16.57 -12.52
C ASP A 221 -18.64 -16.44 -11.00
N ASP A 222 -17.54 -17.01 -10.49
CA ASP A 222 -17.15 -16.87 -9.08
C ASP A 222 -16.89 -15.39 -8.73
N VAL A 223 -16.21 -14.64 -9.60
CA VAL A 223 -15.90 -13.22 -9.38
C VAL A 223 -17.16 -12.35 -9.52
N LEU A 224 -18.07 -12.69 -10.44
CA LEU A 224 -19.36 -12.02 -10.58
C LEU A 224 -20.24 -12.21 -9.33
N ASP A 225 -20.36 -13.44 -8.80
CA ASP A 225 -21.10 -13.68 -7.56
C ASP A 225 -20.44 -13.01 -6.34
N LEU A 226 -19.10 -12.97 -6.28
CA LEU A 226 -18.38 -12.21 -5.25
C LEU A 226 -18.66 -10.71 -5.36
N SER A 227 -18.72 -10.16 -6.57
CA SER A 227 -19.09 -8.76 -6.82
C SER A 227 -20.48 -8.45 -6.30
N GLU A 228 -21.48 -9.24 -6.70
CA GLU A 228 -22.86 -9.09 -6.24
C GLU A 228 -23.01 -9.27 -4.72
N SER A 229 -22.23 -10.17 -4.13
CA SER A 229 -22.19 -10.34 -2.67
C SER A 229 -21.52 -9.17 -1.95
N THR A 230 -20.51 -8.55 -2.57
CA THR A 230 -19.86 -7.34 -2.06
C THR A 230 -20.82 -6.15 -2.08
N LYS A 231 -21.63 -5.99 -3.14
CA LYS A 231 -22.67 -4.94 -3.23
C LYS A 231 -23.66 -4.99 -2.07
N LYS A 232 -24.06 -6.21 -1.68
CA LYS A 232 -25.00 -6.47 -0.57
C LYS A 232 -24.47 -6.06 0.81
N LEU A 233 -23.17 -5.74 0.94
CA LEU A 233 -22.63 -5.15 2.17
C LEU A 233 -23.09 -3.72 2.41
N HIS A 234 -23.58 -3.03 1.37
CA HIS A 234 -24.02 -1.64 1.45
C HIS A 234 -23.00 -0.72 2.16
N LEU A 235 -21.71 -0.87 1.82
CA LEU A 235 -20.61 -0.14 2.47
C LEU A 235 -20.75 1.37 2.30
N ASN A 236 -21.38 1.83 1.21
CA ASN A 236 -21.70 3.24 0.95
C ASN A 236 -20.46 4.14 1.11
N PHE A 237 -19.32 3.78 0.52
CA PHE A 237 -18.11 4.61 0.61
C PHE A 237 -18.33 5.99 -0.01
N GLU A 238 -17.70 7.01 0.58
CA GLU A 238 -17.68 8.35 0.00
C GLU A 238 -16.59 8.42 -1.09
N ASN A 239 -16.95 8.77 -2.34
CA ASN A 239 -16.02 8.99 -3.46
C ASN A 239 -15.00 7.87 -3.71
N THR A 240 -15.38 6.62 -3.44
CA THR A 240 -14.49 5.46 -3.56
C THR A 240 -15.09 4.45 -4.52
N LYS A 241 -14.29 4.00 -5.47
CA LYS A 241 -14.62 2.86 -6.33
C LYS A 241 -13.97 1.59 -5.81
N ILE A 242 -14.61 0.44 -6.01
CA ILE A 242 -14.05 -0.86 -5.63
C ILE A 242 -13.88 -1.70 -6.90
N PHE A 243 -12.68 -2.22 -7.10
CA PHE A 243 -12.33 -3.13 -8.17
C PHE A 243 -11.96 -4.48 -7.57
N LEU A 244 -12.78 -5.50 -7.84
CA LEU A 244 -12.45 -6.88 -7.52
C LEU A 244 -11.51 -7.43 -8.59
N GLN A 245 -10.38 -7.98 -8.15
CA GLN A 245 -9.44 -8.68 -9.00
C GLN A 245 -9.12 -10.07 -8.45
N LEU A 246 -9.02 -11.04 -9.36
CA LEU A 246 -8.62 -12.41 -9.07
C LEU A 246 -7.59 -12.89 -10.10
N ALA A 247 -6.45 -13.33 -9.63
CA ALA A 247 -5.33 -13.81 -10.42
C ALA A 247 -5.04 -15.32 -10.19
N LYS A 248 -4.05 -15.85 -10.92
CA LYS A 248 -3.47 -17.18 -10.68
C LYS A 248 -2.92 -17.32 -9.24
N SER A 249 -2.61 -18.54 -8.81
CA SER A 249 -2.17 -18.83 -7.42
C SER A 249 -0.77 -18.32 -7.08
N THR A 250 0.04 -18.01 -8.10
CA THR A 250 1.46 -17.70 -7.97
C THR A 250 1.77 -16.22 -8.12
N ILE A 251 2.91 -15.82 -7.56
CA ILE A 251 3.50 -14.49 -7.70
C ILE A 251 4.99 -14.63 -8.01
N SER A 252 5.54 -13.70 -8.78
CA SER A 252 6.99 -13.58 -8.95
C SER A 252 7.67 -13.24 -7.62
N THR A 253 8.77 -13.93 -7.33
CA THR A 253 9.51 -13.79 -6.08
C THR A 253 10.47 -12.60 -6.08
N ASN A 254 10.98 -12.19 -7.24
CA ASN A 254 11.91 -11.07 -7.35
C ASN A 254 11.21 -9.74 -7.66
N ARG A 255 10.10 -9.77 -8.40
CA ARG A 255 9.26 -8.61 -8.74
C ARG A 255 7.83 -8.87 -8.29
N VAL A 256 7.51 -8.46 -7.07
CA VAL A 256 6.22 -8.73 -6.43
C VAL A 256 5.21 -7.66 -6.82
N ASN A 257 4.74 -7.69 -8.07
CA ASN A 257 3.69 -6.79 -8.55
C ASN A 257 2.46 -7.62 -8.93
N TYR A 258 1.35 -7.42 -8.22
CA TYR A 258 0.10 -8.12 -8.50
C TYR A 258 -0.41 -7.86 -9.93
N SER A 259 -0.20 -6.65 -10.45
CA SER A 259 -0.65 -6.24 -11.79
C SER A 259 0.02 -7.00 -12.92
N ASP A 260 1.18 -7.63 -12.67
CA ASP A 260 1.87 -8.47 -13.65
C ASP A 260 1.14 -9.81 -13.83
N ASN A 261 0.29 -10.21 -12.87
CA ASN A 261 -0.62 -11.33 -13.05
C ASN A 261 -1.87 -10.83 -13.79
N GLU A 262 -2.04 -11.24 -15.04
CA GLU A 262 -3.22 -10.93 -15.85
C GLU A 262 -4.54 -11.34 -15.17
N SER A 263 -5.08 -10.51 -14.30
CA SER A 263 -6.21 -10.85 -13.45
C SER A 263 -7.54 -10.71 -14.20
N ILE A 264 -8.58 -11.38 -13.69
CA ILE A 264 -9.95 -10.88 -13.89
C ILE A 264 -10.04 -9.55 -13.13
N ARG A 265 -10.73 -8.54 -13.67
CA ARG A 265 -10.98 -7.27 -13.00
C ARG A 265 -12.41 -6.81 -13.27
N ILE A 266 -13.17 -6.55 -12.20
CA ILE A 266 -14.57 -6.11 -12.28
C ILE A 266 -14.76 -4.93 -11.31
N GLU A 267 -15.38 -3.85 -11.79
CA GLU A 267 -15.84 -2.76 -10.93
C GLU A 267 -17.11 -3.20 -10.19
N VAL A 268 -17.13 -3.01 -8.87
CA VAL A 268 -18.32 -3.25 -8.06
C VAL A 268 -19.22 -2.02 -8.19
N GLU A 269 -20.22 -2.12 -9.08
CA GLU A 269 -21.24 -1.10 -9.30
C GLU A 269 -22.25 -0.95 -8.14
#